data_AF-A0A7J5VDX2-F1
#
_entry.id   AF-A0A7J5VDX2-F1
#
_cell.length_a   1.000
_cell.length_b   1.000
_cell.length_c   1.000
_cell.angle_alpha   90.00
_cell.angle_beta   90.00
_cell.angle_gamma   90.00
#
_symmetry.space_group_name_H-M   'P 1'
#
loop_
_entity.id
_entity.type
_entity.pdbx_description
1 polymer ?
#
loop_
_entity_poly.entity_id
_entity_poly.type
_entity_poly.pdbx_seq_one_letter_code
_entity_poly.pdbx_strand_id
1 'polypeptide(L)'
;MFKKFIYFISMFTVLIFWSFNSYAQPRSDYKTNQQHSSGIANSKNINKEEQRPVLTVTPREIDLGSIRPGETAFGEFAVKNIAPGVIDWSTSCPEEWEIIAGKTLRGTVSNEPISLRLELKVAESKVNVLWEKSRIPTYRTSMKLEAAGKEFICQKDLKAGQYRKAIRLMSTGGQRTIFVDFRIHALQEIPSISLNPQRLDLGAQLPGKIISKRIELTNKSREMLRWSVFPSQARSTEFMKELQKERYFSFHNEELPEQGKYVIPEHLKDSMELIGKWTEKNGHPLSKGSACAIKFRFNGTGISVFLQSHTEDDKYSIYLNDVMLNLPDVLSREWGKKELLIADGLTDGPHAITIVIREGSLELEGVKVFGKEIMRGPKGWITVFPHSGTTMSETDYINVKVDTSYLAPGHYGDQIVFKSNIGEEIAEVFVDVLSDSGHKVIDVYLYSKDLDSLFTADPQAESIRLIQNGYLKEGIAFRLFVPQTPGTTSFFRWYNPLLKDHFYHYDRTGGGKKLDGYVYEGIIGNIATSRMTNTRELYRWFNPSTGKHYYSTNPKSATGKRRGYRFEGIAGYVR
;
A
#
# COMPACT_ATOMS: atom_id res chain seq x y z
N MET A 1 -0.52 52.99 -19.86
CA MET A 1 -0.17 54.14 -18.99
C MET A 1 0.93 53.70 -18.04
N PHE A 2 2.13 54.28 -18.21
CA PHE A 2 3.21 54.56 -17.23
C PHE A 2 3.64 53.47 -16.23
N LYS A 3 4.83 52.85 -16.44
CA LYS A 3 6.20 53.20 -15.93
C LYS A 3 6.45 52.61 -14.52
N LYS A 4 7.33 51.61 -14.36
CA LYS A 4 8.83 51.60 -14.32
C LYS A 4 9.44 52.31 -13.10
N PHE A 5 10.52 51.66 -12.60
CA PHE A 5 11.66 52.14 -11.77
C PHE A 5 11.57 51.88 -10.24
N ILE A 6 12.63 51.57 -9.48
CA ILE A 6 14.11 51.63 -9.64
C ILE A 6 14.81 50.68 -8.64
N TYR A 7 16.04 50.28 -9.01
CA TYR A 7 17.15 49.67 -8.26
C TYR A 7 17.37 50.10 -6.79
N PHE A 8 18.00 49.22 -5.98
CA PHE A 8 19.12 49.64 -5.11
C PHE A 8 20.10 48.49 -4.80
N ILE A 9 21.36 48.69 -5.20
CA ILE A 9 22.56 47.95 -4.79
C ILE A 9 23.25 48.80 -3.72
N SER A 10 23.66 48.20 -2.60
CA SER A 10 24.67 48.73 -1.65
C SER A 10 25.01 47.58 -0.69
N MET A 11 26.10 46.84 -0.88
CA MET A 11 27.44 47.12 -0.34
C MET A 11 27.43 47.44 1.17
N PHE A 12 27.76 46.46 2.01
CA PHE A 12 28.44 46.69 3.27
C PHE A 12 29.41 45.54 3.59
N THR A 13 30.68 45.86 3.45
CA THR A 13 31.86 45.18 3.99
C THR A 13 31.99 45.46 5.49
N VAL A 14 32.24 44.44 6.32
CA VAL A 14 33.07 44.58 7.54
C VAL A 14 33.91 43.31 7.72
N LEU A 15 35.21 43.57 7.84
CA LEU A 15 36.32 42.68 8.15
C LEU A 15 36.26 42.16 9.59
N ILE A 16 36.68 40.91 9.81
CA ILE A 16 37.58 40.57 10.93
C ILE A 16 38.64 39.59 10.42
N PHE A 17 39.87 40.10 10.37
CA PHE A 17 41.13 39.38 10.29
C PHE A 17 41.31 38.46 11.51
N TRP A 18 42.00 37.34 11.36
CA TRP A 18 43.30 37.15 12.02
C TRP A 18 44.13 36.10 11.27
N SER A 19 45.34 36.54 11.00
CA SER A 19 46.44 36.00 10.23
C SER A 19 47.23 34.93 11.00
N PHE A 20 47.89 34.02 10.28
CA PHE A 20 49.35 33.87 10.29
C PHE A 20 49.79 32.93 9.14
N ASN A 21 50.25 33.52 8.04
CA ASN A 21 51.37 32.97 7.25
C ASN A 21 52.62 33.67 7.77
N SER A 22 53.81 33.06 7.78
CA SER A 22 54.72 33.13 6.64
C SER A 22 56.02 32.40 7.00
N TYR A 23 56.64 31.70 6.05
CA TYR A 23 57.91 32.11 5.42
C TYR A 23 58.61 30.92 4.75
N ALA A 24 59.14 31.17 3.56
CA ALA A 24 60.04 30.30 2.83
C ALA A 24 61.44 30.93 2.69
N GLN A 25 62.43 30.05 2.48
CA GLN A 25 63.80 30.22 1.92
C GLN A 25 64.93 30.73 2.86
N PRO A 26 66.23 30.51 2.53
CA PRO A 26 66.93 29.38 1.87
C PRO A 26 68.31 28.99 2.52
N ARG A 27 68.97 27.97 1.92
CA ARG A 27 70.36 27.44 1.98
C ARG A 27 71.49 28.24 2.68
N SER A 28 72.41 27.52 3.35
CA SER A 28 73.88 27.77 3.28
C SER A 28 74.73 26.51 3.51
N ASP A 29 75.92 26.53 2.89
CA ASP A 29 76.94 25.49 2.72
C ASP A 29 77.76 25.13 3.97
N TYR A 30 78.32 23.92 4.00
CA TYR A 30 79.75 23.72 4.28
C TYR A 30 80.30 22.52 3.48
N LYS A 31 81.30 22.80 2.63
CA LYS A 31 82.25 21.84 2.03
C LYS A 31 83.40 21.57 3.00
N THR A 32 84.00 20.38 2.96
CA THR A 32 85.47 20.26 2.84
C THR A 32 85.93 18.89 2.32
N ASN A 33 86.70 18.96 1.23
CA ASN A 33 87.88 18.19 0.79
C ASN A 33 87.83 16.71 0.36
N GLN A 34 87.92 16.52 -0.98
CA GLN A 34 89.03 15.94 -1.77
C GLN A 34 90.18 15.24 -0.99
N GLN A 35 90.86 14.15 -1.42
CA GLN A 35 91.25 13.74 -2.78
C GLN A 35 91.95 12.35 -2.76
N HIS A 36 92.00 11.69 -3.94
CA HIS A 36 93.05 10.78 -4.46
C HIS A 36 93.21 9.31 -3.99
N SER A 37 92.91 8.41 -4.94
CA SER A 37 93.88 7.63 -5.75
C SER A 37 93.65 6.12 -5.83
N SER A 38 93.77 5.67 -7.08
CA SER A 38 93.93 4.35 -7.66
C SER A 38 94.42 3.18 -6.78
N GLY A 39 93.70 2.07 -6.88
CA GLY A 39 94.22 0.72 -6.65
C GLY A 39 93.43 -0.30 -7.46
N ILE A 40 93.99 -0.78 -8.57
CA ILE A 40 93.51 -1.98 -9.26
C ILE A 40 94.01 -3.18 -8.45
N ALA A 41 93.09 -3.99 -7.93
CA ALA A 41 93.39 -5.36 -7.51
C ALA A 41 92.18 -6.25 -7.75
N ASN A 42 92.34 -7.19 -8.69
CA ASN A 42 91.41 -8.29 -8.93
C ASN A 42 91.21 -9.12 -7.65
N SER A 43 89.95 -9.34 -7.28
CA SER A 43 89.55 -10.44 -6.41
C SER A 43 88.21 -10.98 -6.90
N LYS A 44 88.26 -12.22 -7.40
CA LYS A 44 87.11 -13.02 -7.80
C LYS A 44 86.39 -13.54 -6.55
N ASN A 45 85.05 -13.52 -6.65
CA ASN A 45 84.07 -14.41 -6.01
C ASN A 45 83.68 -14.21 -4.54
N ILE A 46 82.38 -14.49 -4.33
CA ILE A 46 81.61 -14.76 -3.09
C ILE A 46 81.04 -13.47 -2.46
N ASN A 47 79.74 -13.13 -2.52
CA ASN A 47 78.50 -13.91 -2.61
C ASN A 47 77.52 -13.27 -3.60
N LYS A 48 76.99 -14.06 -4.55
CA LYS A 48 75.58 -13.88 -4.94
C LYS A 48 74.82 -14.15 -3.64
N GLU A 49 74.30 -13.13 -2.98
CA GLU A 49 73.12 -13.38 -2.17
C GLU A 49 72.15 -14.06 -3.11
N GLU A 50 71.88 -15.34 -2.88
CA GLU A 50 70.75 -16.03 -3.49
C GLU A 50 69.54 -15.15 -3.16
N GLN A 51 69.16 -14.30 -4.11
CA GLN A 51 67.95 -13.50 -4.01
C GLN A 51 66.84 -14.52 -3.92
N ARG A 52 66.39 -14.76 -2.68
CA ARG A 52 65.37 -15.75 -2.42
C ARG A 52 64.16 -15.37 -3.26
N PRO A 53 63.53 -16.34 -3.94
CA PRO A 53 62.32 -16.07 -4.70
C PRO A 53 61.34 -15.21 -3.90
N VAL A 54 60.78 -14.14 -4.48
CA VAL A 54 59.83 -13.27 -3.79
C VAL A 54 58.53 -13.20 -4.57
N LEU A 55 57.52 -13.94 -4.10
CA LEU A 55 56.17 -13.85 -4.63
C LEU A 55 55.53 -12.52 -4.23
N THR A 56 55.07 -11.78 -5.24
CA THR A 56 54.34 -10.52 -5.08
C THR A 56 52.95 -10.67 -5.68
N VAL A 57 51.94 -10.15 -4.98
CA VAL A 57 50.55 -10.14 -5.42
C VAL A 57 50.00 -8.73 -5.33
N THR A 58 49.39 -8.25 -6.41
CA THR A 58 48.86 -6.89 -6.52
C THR A 58 47.43 -6.92 -7.10
N PRO A 59 46.45 -6.27 -6.44
CA PRO A 59 46.53 -5.69 -5.10
C PRO A 59 46.64 -6.77 -4.01
N ARG A 60 46.90 -6.38 -2.76
CA ARG A 60 46.88 -7.34 -1.62
C ARG A 60 45.46 -7.58 -1.09
N GLU A 61 44.53 -6.73 -1.48
CA GLU A 61 43.13 -6.76 -1.06
C GLU A 61 42.26 -6.25 -2.20
N ILE A 62 41.14 -6.92 -2.44
CA ILE A 62 40.09 -6.48 -3.36
C ILE A 62 38.81 -6.34 -2.58
N ASP A 63 38.15 -5.19 -2.71
CA ASP A 63 36.78 -4.96 -2.27
C ASP A 63 35.84 -5.22 -3.45
N LEU A 64 35.05 -6.28 -3.37
CA LEU A 64 34.04 -6.65 -4.38
C LEU A 64 32.74 -5.86 -4.20
N GLY A 65 32.64 -5.03 -3.16
CA GLY A 65 31.48 -4.23 -2.83
C GLY A 65 30.31 -5.06 -2.30
N SER A 66 29.11 -4.58 -2.60
CA SER A 66 27.85 -5.19 -2.18
C SER A 66 27.37 -6.20 -3.20
N ILE A 67 27.08 -7.43 -2.76
CA ILE A 67 26.61 -8.53 -3.61
C ILE A 67 25.22 -8.95 -3.14
N ARG A 68 24.24 -8.92 -4.03
CA ARG A 68 22.87 -9.38 -3.72
C ARG A 68 22.73 -10.89 -3.97
N PRO A 69 21.77 -11.56 -3.34
CA PRO A 69 21.43 -12.95 -3.68
C PRO A 69 21.08 -13.06 -5.17
N GLY A 70 21.67 -14.03 -5.88
CA GLY A 70 21.55 -14.20 -7.32
C GLY A 70 22.63 -13.50 -8.15
N GLU A 71 23.41 -12.60 -7.55
CA GLU A 71 24.49 -11.89 -8.23
C GLU A 71 25.84 -12.59 -8.12
N THR A 72 26.71 -12.23 -9.06
CA THR A 72 28.12 -12.65 -9.12
C THR A 72 29.00 -11.41 -9.19
N ALA A 73 30.04 -11.36 -8.35
CA ALA A 73 31.08 -10.35 -8.40
C ALA A 73 32.40 -10.95 -8.88
N PHE A 74 33.24 -10.11 -9.49
CA PHE A 74 34.52 -10.51 -10.07
C PHE A 74 35.66 -9.67 -9.51
N GLY A 75 36.82 -10.30 -9.33
CA GLY A 75 38.06 -9.64 -8.95
C GLY A 75 39.25 -10.27 -9.67
N GLU A 76 40.38 -9.56 -9.72
CA GLU A 76 41.59 -10.07 -10.37
C GLU A 76 42.83 -9.65 -9.58
N PHE A 77 43.69 -10.63 -9.30
CA PHE A 77 45.00 -10.42 -8.70
C PHE A 77 46.10 -10.67 -9.73
N ALA A 78 47.08 -9.78 -9.82
CA ALA A 78 48.30 -10.01 -10.57
C ALA A 78 49.34 -10.67 -9.65
N VAL A 79 49.79 -11.87 -10.00
CA VAL A 79 50.82 -12.62 -9.27
C VAL A 79 52.12 -12.60 -10.08
N LYS A 80 53.24 -12.24 -9.45
CA LYS A 80 54.54 -12.10 -10.11
C LYS A 80 55.69 -12.52 -9.20
N ASN A 81 56.74 -13.10 -9.76
CA ASN A 81 58.03 -13.22 -9.09
C ASN A 81 58.89 -11.99 -9.42
N ILE A 82 59.43 -11.32 -8.41
CA ILE A 82 60.35 -10.17 -8.61
C ILE A 82 61.83 -10.55 -8.51
N ALA A 83 62.14 -11.80 -8.17
CA ALA A 83 63.50 -12.35 -8.20
C ALA A 83 63.78 -13.07 -9.53
N PRO A 84 65.05 -13.25 -9.93
CA PRO A 84 65.41 -14.09 -11.07
C PRO A 84 64.90 -15.54 -10.90
N GLY A 85 64.36 -16.13 -11.97
CA GLY A 85 63.91 -17.53 -11.99
C GLY A 85 62.39 -17.71 -11.92
N VAL A 86 61.97 -18.96 -11.79
CA VAL A 86 60.55 -19.38 -11.76
C VAL A 86 60.21 -19.88 -10.36
N ILE A 87 59.05 -19.49 -9.84
CA ILE A 87 58.52 -19.93 -8.55
C ILE A 87 57.29 -20.79 -8.76
N ASP A 88 57.29 -21.95 -8.11
CA ASP A 88 56.07 -22.73 -7.89
C ASP A 88 55.25 -22.10 -6.75
N TRP A 89 53.97 -21.89 -7.03
CA TRP A 89 53.01 -21.41 -6.04
C TRP A 89 51.80 -22.34 -5.97
N SER A 90 51.17 -22.35 -4.81
CA SER A 90 49.94 -23.09 -4.57
C SER A 90 48.99 -22.33 -3.65
N THR A 91 47.70 -22.57 -3.82
CA THR A 91 46.66 -22.02 -2.96
C THR A 91 45.48 -22.99 -2.83
N SER A 92 44.66 -22.78 -1.82
CA SER A 92 43.51 -23.62 -1.45
C SER A 92 42.35 -22.74 -1.01
N CYS A 93 41.20 -23.37 -0.71
CA CYS A 93 40.07 -22.68 -0.14
C CYS A 93 40.42 -21.90 1.13
N PRO A 94 39.74 -20.76 1.38
CA PRO A 94 39.82 -20.06 2.66
C PRO A 94 39.47 -21.00 3.81
N GLU A 95 39.96 -20.68 5.01
CA GLU A 95 39.64 -21.44 6.22
C GLU A 95 38.11 -21.55 6.41
N GLU A 96 37.65 -22.75 6.75
CA GLU A 96 36.24 -23.10 6.95
C GLU A 96 35.34 -23.06 5.69
N TRP A 97 35.90 -23.04 4.49
CA TRP A 97 35.15 -23.25 3.25
C TRP A 97 35.31 -24.68 2.74
N GLU A 98 34.23 -25.26 2.25
CA GLU A 98 34.19 -26.61 1.69
C GLU A 98 34.70 -26.60 0.24
N ILE A 99 35.51 -27.60 -0.12
CA ILE A 99 36.00 -27.77 -1.50
C ILE A 99 34.94 -28.52 -2.30
N ILE A 100 34.44 -27.90 -3.38
CA ILE A 100 33.46 -28.52 -4.27
C ILE A 100 34.12 -29.10 -5.52
N ALA A 101 35.10 -28.40 -6.08
CA ALA A 101 35.85 -28.84 -7.27
C ALA A 101 37.28 -28.30 -7.22
N GLY A 102 38.26 -29.13 -7.58
CA GLY A 102 39.68 -28.77 -7.55
C GLY A 102 40.26 -28.75 -6.11
N LYS A 103 41.27 -29.58 -5.82
CA LYS A 103 41.81 -29.72 -4.45
C LYS A 103 42.74 -28.58 -4.05
N THR A 104 43.68 -28.22 -4.92
CA THR A 104 44.64 -27.11 -4.73
C THR A 104 44.96 -26.53 -6.10
N LEU A 105 44.91 -25.20 -6.24
CA LEU A 105 45.38 -24.54 -7.45
C LEU A 105 46.89 -24.35 -7.37
N ARG A 106 47.60 -24.78 -8.41
CA ARG A 106 49.05 -24.72 -8.51
C ARG A 106 49.47 -24.14 -9.84
N GLY A 107 50.50 -23.32 -9.83
CA GLY A 107 51.06 -22.72 -11.03
C GLY A 107 52.53 -22.36 -10.85
N THR A 108 53.15 -21.98 -11.95
CA THR A 108 54.48 -21.40 -12.00
C THR A 108 54.38 -19.93 -12.37
N VAL A 109 55.26 -19.10 -11.82
CA VAL A 109 55.31 -17.66 -12.14
C VAL A 109 56.74 -17.17 -12.24
N SER A 110 57.02 -16.33 -13.23
CA SER A 110 58.32 -15.68 -13.45
C SER A 110 58.19 -14.16 -13.25
N ASN A 111 59.05 -13.38 -13.90
CA ASN A 111 58.95 -11.92 -13.93
C ASN A 111 57.75 -11.40 -14.74
N GLU A 112 57.12 -12.23 -15.57
CA GLU A 112 55.86 -11.88 -16.23
C GLU A 112 54.68 -12.19 -15.29
N PRO A 113 53.81 -11.19 -15.01
CA PRO A 113 52.69 -11.39 -14.12
C PRO A 113 51.65 -12.32 -14.73
N ILE A 114 51.09 -13.22 -13.91
CA ILE A 114 49.93 -14.03 -14.27
C ILE A 114 48.69 -13.50 -13.57
N SER A 115 47.55 -13.61 -14.25
CA SER A 115 46.24 -13.28 -13.70
C SER A 115 45.68 -14.42 -12.87
N LEU A 116 45.28 -14.10 -11.64
CA LEU A 116 44.50 -14.95 -10.75
C LEU A 116 43.10 -14.34 -10.65
N ARG A 117 42.15 -14.89 -11.40
CA ARG A 117 40.77 -14.40 -11.50
C ARG A 117 39.92 -14.99 -10.39
N LEU A 118 39.14 -14.13 -9.75
CA LEU A 118 38.21 -14.45 -8.68
C LEU A 118 36.78 -14.21 -9.17
N GLU A 119 35.93 -15.19 -8.96
CA GLU A 119 34.49 -15.09 -9.14
C GLU A 119 33.81 -15.47 -7.82
N LEU A 120 32.99 -14.57 -7.28
CA LEU A 120 32.22 -14.78 -6.05
C LEU A 120 30.73 -14.73 -6.38
N LYS A 121 30.05 -15.87 -6.29
CA LYS A 121 28.64 -16.03 -6.58
C LYS A 121 27.84 -16.27 -5.31
N VAL A 122 26.77 -15.52 -5.10
CA VAL A 122 25.83 -15.72 -4.00
C VAL A 122 24.56 -16.36 -4.58
N ALA A 123 24.25 -17.60 -4.20
CA ALA A 123 23.06 -18.27 -4.71
C ALA A 123 21.77 -17.55 -4.27
N GLU A 124 20.75 -17.59 -5.12
CA GLU A 124 19.40 -17.21 -4.72
C GLU A 124 18.92 -18.11 -3.56
N SER A 125 18.31 -17.50 -2.56
CA SER A 125 17.68 -18.23 -1.47
C SER A 125 16.47 -18.98 -2.03
N LYS A 126 16.55 -20.32 -2.15
CA LYS A 126 15.38 -21.17 -2.40
C LYS A 126 14.56 -21.32 -1.13
N VAL A 127 14.08 -20.22 -0.56
CA VAL A 127 12.99 -20.28 0.41
C VAL A 127 11.73 -20.18 -0.41
N ASN A 128 11.07 -21.33 -0.60
CA ASN A 128 9.67 -21.33 -1.03
C ASN A 128 8.91 -20.40 -0.09
N VAL A 129 8.17 -19.46 -0.66
CA VAL A 129 7.29 -18.53 0.05
C VAL A 129 6.10 -19.34 0.59
N LEU A 130 6.36 -20.20 1.57
CA LEU A 130 5.40 -20.92 2.39
C LEU A 130 6.15 -21.37 3.65
N TRP A 131 5.98 -20.59 4.72
CA TRP A 131 6.13 -20.99 6.12
C TRP A 131 7.49 -21.52 6.57
N GLU A 132 8.45 -20.62 6.87
CA GLU A 132 9.47 -20.85 7.92
C GLU A 132 10.30 -19.57 8.23
N LYS A 133 9.70 -18.57 8.90
CA LYS A 133 10.39 -17.34 9.36
C LYS A 133 11.09 -17.54 10.71
N SER A 134 12.02 -18.48 10.84
CA SER A 134 12.81 -18.64 12.09
C SER A 134 14.29 -18.94 11.90
N ARG A 135 14.78 -18.99 10.66
CA ARG A 135 16.22 -19.08 10.38
C ARG A 135 16.66 -17.80 9.70
N ILE A 136 17.65 -17.12 10.27
CA ILE A 136 18.37 -16.05 9.56
C ILE A 136 18.82 -16.67 8.23
N PRO A 137 18.37 -16.17 7.07
CA PRO A 137 18.68 -16.79 5.80
C PRO A 137 20.19 -16.83 5.61
N THR A 138 20.71 -18.04 5.44
CA THR A 138 22.08 -18.29 5.03
C THR A 138 22.11 -18.43 3.52
N TYR A 139 23.01 -17.71 2.88
CA TYR A 139 23.19 -17.71 1.44
C TYR A 139 24.35 -18.63 1.09
N ARG A 140 24.06 -19.58 0.21
CA ARG A 140 25.05 -20.50 -0.32
C ARG A 140 26.00 -19.71 -1.23
N THR A 141 27.19 -19.41 -0.71
CA THR A 141 28.18 -18.56 -1.38
C THR A 141 29.27 -19.43 -1.99
N SER A 142 29.55 -19.24 -3.28
CA SER A 142 30.54 -19.98 -4.05
C SER A 142 31.67 -19.04 -4.46
N MET A 143 32.90 -19.41 -4.15
CA MET A 143 34.10 -18.69 -4.54
C MET A 143 34.90 -19.55 -5.52
N LYS A 144 35.03 -19.10 -6.75
CA LYS A 144 35.84 -19.72 -7.79
C LYS A 144 37.11 -18.90 -7.99
N LEU A 145 38.25 -19.58 -8.07
CA LEU A 145 39.53 -18.97 -8.37
C LEU A 145 40.17 -19.69 -9.56
N GLU A 146 40.62 -18.94 -10.56
CA GLU A 146 41.14 -19.46 -11.81
C GLU A 146 42.50 -18.84 -12.15
N ALA A 147 43.47 -19.69 -12.52
CA ALA A 147 44.75 -19.26 -13.09
C ALA A 147 45.27 -20.29 -14.09
N ALA A 148 45.79 -19.82 -15.22
CA ALA A 148 46.43 -20.66 -16.25
C ALA A 148 45.59 -21.89 -16.68
N GLY A 149 44.28 -21.72 -16.85
CA GLY A 149 43.35 -22.77 -17.28
C GLY A 149 43.03 -23.83 -16.21
N LYS A 150 43.47 -23.62 -14.96
CA LYS A 150 43.10 -24.44 -13.80
C LYS A 150 42.24 -23.63 -12.86
N GLU A 151 41.29 -24.28 -12.22
CA GLU A 151 40.38 -23.66 -11.26
C GLU A 151 40.16 -24.53 -10.03
N PHE A 152 39.70 -23.89 -8.96
CA PHE A 152 39.04 -24.55 -7.86
C PHE A 152 37.82 -23.73 -7.41
N ILE A 153 36.86 -24.43 -6.81
CA ILE A 153 35.60 -23.87 -6.35
C ILE A 153 35.41 -24.24 -4.89
N CYS A 154 35.25 -23.23 -4.06
CA CYS A 154 34.96 -23.33 -2.65
C CYS A 154 33.54 -22.89 -2.36
N GLN A 155 32.96 -23.42 -1.30
CA GLN A 155 31.60 -23.08 -0.90
C GLN A 155 31.47 -22.93 0.60
N LYS A 156 30.64 -21.97 1.03
CA LYS A 156 30.25 -21.81 2.43
C LYS A 156 28.88 -21.13 2.50
N ASP A 157 28.09 -21.55 3.47
CA ASP A 157 26.86 -20.87 3.83
C ASP A 157 27.19 -19.67 4.73
N LEU A 158 26.86 -18.47 4.24
CA LEU A 158 27.15 -17.20 4.90
C LEU A 158 25.85 -16.46 5.20
N LYS A 159 25.76 -15.81 6.35
CA LYS A 159 24.62 -14.92 6.67
C LYS A 159 24.74 -13.59 5.91
N ALA A 160 23.71 -12.76 5.92
CA ALA A 160 23.86 -11.36 5.56
C ALA A 160 24.91 -10.67 6.47
N GLY A 161 25.72 -9.79 5.92
CA GLY A 161 26.76 -9.08 6.65
C GLY A 161 28.01 -8.77 5.83
N GLN A 162 28.99 -8.15 6.47
CA GLN A 162 30.29 -7.84 5.89
C GLN A 162 31.28 -8.97 6.17
N TYR A 163 32.05 -9.34 5.15
CA TYR A 163 33.02 -10.42 5.19
C TYR A 163 34.34 -9.99 4.61
N ARG A 164 35.41 -10.37 5.31
CA ARG A 164 36.78 -10.28 4.83
C ARG A 164 37.40 -11.67 4.89
N LYS A 165 37.76 -12.24 3.74
CA LYS A 165 38.29 -13.61 3.64
C LYS A 165 39.74 -13.61 3.19
N ALA A 166 40.56 -14.34 3.96
CA ALA A 166 41.98 -14.50 3.71
C ALA A 166 42.23 -15.73 2.83
N ILE A 167 42.93 -15.56 1.71
CA ILE A 167 43.39 -16.64 0.84
C ILE A 167 44.91 -16.71 0.97
N ARG A 168 45.44 -17.88 1.34
CA ARG A 168 46.87 -18.10 1.53
C ARG A 168 47.49 -18.64 0.24
N LEU A 169 48.53 -17.97 -0.24
CA LEU A 169 49.40 -18.41 -1.30
C LEU A 169 50.72 -18.90 -0.70
N MET A 170 51.04 -20.16 -0.94
CA MET A 170 52.30 -20.79 -0.54
C MET A 170 53.24 -20.85 -1.73
N SER A 171 54.51 -20.52 -1.52
CA SER A 171 55.55 -20.64 -2.54
C SER A 171 56.89 -21.01 -1.90
N THR A 172 57.86 -21.43 -2.72
CA THR A 172 59.25 -21.62 -2.28
C THR A 172 59.89 -20.32 -1.78
N GLY A 173 59.34 -19.16 -2.17
CA GLY A 173 59.73 -17.83 -1.72
C GLY A 173 59.04 -17.33 -0.44
N GLY A 174 58.24 -18.18 0.21
CA GLY A 174 57.49 -17.86 1.42
C GLY A 174 55.98 -17.71 1.18
N GLN A 175 55.27 -17.43 2.27
CA GLN A 175 53.81 -17.32 2.29
C GLN A 175 53.35 -15.87 2.05
N ARG A 176 52.28 -15.72 1.27
CA ARG A 176 51.55 -14.47 1.09
C ARG A 176 50.07 -14.70 1.38
N THR A 177 49.41 -13.68 1.92
CA THR A 177 47.97 -13.69 2.17
C THR A 177 47.35 -12.55 1.39
N ILE A 178 46.33 -12.85 0.60
CA ILE A 178 45.47 -11.85 -0.03
C ILE A 178 44.12 -11.83 0.66
N PHE A 179 43.45 -10.69 0.61
CA PHE A 179 42.14 -10.49 1.21
C PHE A 179 41.08 -10.19 0.15
N VAL A 180 39.90 -10.77 0.35
CA VAL A 180 38.70 -10.46 -0.41
C VAL A 180 37.68 -9.89 0.57
N ASP A 181 37.36 -8.61 0.43
CA ASP A 181 36.28 -7.95 1.18
C ASP A 181 35.02 -7.93 0.32
N PHE A 182 33.87 -8.22 0.94
CA PHE A 182 32.56 -8.15 0.31
C PHE A 182 31.46 -8.04 1.36
N ARG A 183 30.33 -7.45 0.97
CA ARG A 183 29.11 -7.41 1.79
C ARG A 183 28.00 -8.21 1.12
N ILE A 184 27.51 -9.24 1.82
CA ILE A 184 26.27 -9.92 1.44
C ILE A 184 25.13 -9.10 2.05
N HIS A 185 24.30 -8.51 1.20
CA HIS A 185 23.05 -7.94 1.68
C HIS A 185 22.11 -9.07 2.08
N ALA A 186 21.38 -8.88 3.17
CA ALA A 186 20.19 -9.69 3.35
C ALA A 186 19.34 -9.49 2.10
N LEU A 187 18.59 -10.53 1.71
CA LEU A 187 17.32 -10.31 1.06
C LEU A 187 16.51 -9.49 2.08
N GLN A 188 16.75 -8.19 2.07
CA GLN A 188 16.04 -7.21 2.84
C GLN A 188 14.60 -7.43 2.39
N GLU A 189 13.68 -7.64 3.33
CA GLU A 189 12.31 -7.26 3.03
C GLU A 189 12.41 -5.86 2.43
N ILE A 190 12.01 -5.76 1.17
CA ILE A 190 12.35 -4.69 0.23
C ILE A 190 12.29 -3.35 0.99
N PRO A 191 13.34 -2.52 1.04
CA PRO A 191 13.15 -1.15 1.45
C PRO A 191 12.40 -0.47 0.31
N SER A 192 11.07 -0.55 0.33
CA SER A 192 10.17 0.02 -0.66
C SER A 192 9.59 1.32 -0.11
N ILE A 193 9.56 2.33 -0.98
CA ILE A 193 8.54 3.38 -1.01
C ILE A 193 7.27 2.94 -0.24
N SER A 194 6.87 3.71 0.78
CA SER A 194 5.73 3.37 1.62
C SER A 194 4.50 4.13 1.16
N LEU A 195 3.47 3.40 0.74
CA LEU A 195 2.20 3.94 0.27
C LEU A 195 1.13 3.85 1.36
N ASN A 196 0.41 4.95 1.61
CA ASN A 196 -0.68 4.98 2.57
C ASN A 196 -1.89 5.78 2.03
N PRO A 197 -3.06 5.16 1.81
CA PRO A 197 -3.29 3.72 1.85
C PRO A 197 -2.64 3.01 0.65
N GLN A 198 -2.29 1.73 0.83
CA GLN A 198 -1.84 0.88 -0.27
C GLN A 198 -3.02 0.35 -1.11
N ARG A 199 -4.23 0.37 -0.57
CA ARG A 199 -5.46 -0.08 -1.25
C ARG A 199 -6.50 1.02 -1.19
N LEU A 200 -6.95 1.47 -2.35
CA LEU A 200 -7.99 2.47 -2.50
C LEU A 200 -9.31 1.77 -2.81
N ASP A 201 -10.26 1.87 -1.88
CA ASP A 201 -11.65 1.53 -2.14
C ASP A 201 -12.45 2.81 -2.36
N LEU A 202 -12.97 2.97 -3.57
CA LEU A 202 -13.83 4.11 -3.93
C LEU A 202 -15.31 3.81 -3.65
N GLY A 203 -15.61 2.63 -3.12
CA GLY A 203 -16.97 2.21 -2.79
C GLY A 203 -17.86 2.12 -4.02
N ALA A 204 -19.16 2.28 -3.78
CA ALA A 204 -20.18 2.17 -4.81
C ALA A 204 -20.45 3.53 -5.48
N GLN A 205 -20.27 3.59 -6.79
CA GLN A 205 -20.36 4.81 -7.60
C GLN A 205 -21.36 4.64 -8.74
N LEU A 206 -22.08 5.71 -9.06
CA LEU A 206 -22.91 5.76 -10.27
C LEU A 206 -22.03 5.98 -11.51
N PRO A 207 -22.44 5.50 -12.70
CA PRO A 207 -21.77 5.83 -13.95
C PRO A 207 -21.66 7.35 -14.18
N GLY A 208 -20.59 7.80 -14.85
CA GLY A 208 -20.40 9.21 -15.18
C GLY A 208 -19.82 10.09 -14.06
N LYS A 209 -19.34 9.48 -12.97
CA LYS A 209 -18.67 10.18 -11.87
C LYS A 209 -17.16 10.15 -12.05
N ILE A 210 -16.53 11.28 -11.73
CA ILE A 210 -15.07 11.39 -11.57
C ILE A 210 -14.81 11.53 -10.08
N ILE A 211 -14.10 10.55 -9.51
CA ILE A 211 -13.77 10.49 -8.09
C ILE A 211 -12.26 10.65 -7.94
N SER A 212 -11.81 11.37 -6.92
CA SER A 212 -10.38 11.54 -6.62
C SER A 212 -10.09 11.11 -5.19
N LYS A 213 -9.09 10.26 -5.01
CA LYS A 213 -8.52 9.88 -3.70
C LYS A 213 -7.04 10.21 -3.66
N ARG A 214 -6.44 10.18 -2.46
CA ARG A 214 -5.02 10.46 -2.25
C ARG A 214 -4.29 9.23 -1.73
N ILE A 215 -3.06 9.07 -2.18
CA ILE A 215 -2.07 8.15 -1.62
C ILE A 215 -0.92 9.00 -1.10
N GLU A 216 -0.59 8.84 0.17
CA GLU A 216 0.62 9.36 0.79
C GLU A 216 1.79 8.45 0.43
N LEU A 217 2.84 9.05 -0.11
CA LEU A 217 4.09 8.39 -0.43
C LEU A 217 5.14 8.89 0.56
N THR A 218 5.74 7.96 1.30
CA THR A 218 6.81 8.25 2.25
C THR A 218 8.05 7.44 1.95
N ASN A 219 9.21 8.07 2.06
CA ASN A 219 10.50 7.40 1.95
C ASN A 219 10.96 6.94 3.33
N LYS A 220 11.04 5.61 3.52
CA LYS A 220 11.54 4.99 4.75
C LYS A 220 13.07 4.89 4.81
N SER A 221 13.75 5.24 3.72
CA SER A 221 15.22 5.19 3.63
C SER A 221 15.86 6.53 3.98
N ARG A 222 17.19 6.53 4.15
CA ARG A 222 17.98 7.77 4.36
C ARG A 222 18.44 8.43 3.06
N GLU A 223 18.28 7.74 1.93
CA GLU A 223 18.71 8.21 0.61
C GLU A 223 17.54 8.84 -0.15
N MET A 224 17.84 9.71 -1.12
CA MET A 224 16.80 10.31 -1.95
C MET A 224 16.05 9.25 -2.75
N LEU A 225 14.72 9.19 -2.56
CA LEU A 225 13.85 8.35 -3.34
C LEU A 225 13.49 9.05 -4.64
N ARG A 226 13.83 8.46 -5.79
CA ARG A 226 13.35 8.88 -7.10
C ARG A 226 12.27 7.90 -7.54
N TRP A 227 11.06 8.38 -7.77
CA TRP A 227 9.92 7.52 -8.07
C TRP A 227 9.14 7.97 -9.30
N SER A 228 8.47 7.01 -9.94
CA SER A 228 7.61 7.21 -11.10
C SER A 228 6.48 6.19 -11.14
N VAL A 229 5.35 6.58 -11.70
CA VAL A 229 4.14 5.78 -11.83
C VAL A 229 4.06 5.27 -13.24
N PHE A 230 3.93 3.95 -13.38
CA PHE A 230 3.71 3.32 -14.67
C PHE A 230 2.27 2.84 -14.78
N PRO A 231 1.59 3.09 -15.93
CA PRO A 231 0.33 2.42 -16.20
C PRO A 231 0.57 0.92 -16.25
N SER A 232 -0.38 0.13 -15.73
CA SER A 232 -0.37 -1.34 -15.78
C SER A 232 -0.44 -1.83 -17.24
N GLN A 233 0.67 -1.75 -17.97
CA GLN A 233 0.82 -2.36 -19.29
C GLN A 233 1.74 -3.56 -19.16
N ALA A 234 1.12 -4.74 -19.34
CA ALA A 234 1.75 -6.03 -19.59
C ALA A 234 2.80 -6.49 -18.55
N ARG A 235 2.32 -6.99 -17.40
CA ARG A 235 3.06 -7.99 -16.60
C ARG A 235 2.26 -9.30 -16.50
N SER A 236 2.98 -10.37 -16.17
CA SER A 236 2.65 -11.78 -16.35
C SER A 236 1.19 -12.15 -16.03
N THR A 237 0.65 -13.01 -16.88
CA THR A 237 -0.68 -13.64 -16.86
C THR A 237 -1.06 -14.38 -15.55
N GLU A 238 -0.22 -14.35 -14.52
CA GLU A 238 -0.34 -15.12 -13.29
C GLU A 238 -0.83 -14.25 -12.11
N PHE A 239 -0.11 -13.17 -11.75
CA PHE A 239 -0.60 -12.17 -10.78
C PHE A 239 -1.86 -11.42 -11.25
N MET A 240 -2.04 -11.33 -12.58
CA MET A 240 -3.24 -10.77 -13.21
C MET A 240 -4.49 -11.62 -12.94
N LYS A 241 -4.35 -12.91 -12.61
CA LYS A 241 -5.48 -13.81 -12.31
C LYS A 241 -5.96 -13.72 -10.87
N GLU A 242 -5.08 -13.37 -9.92
CA GLU A 242 -5.43 -13.22 -8.50
C GLU A 242 -6.38 -12.03 -8.29
N LEU A 243 -6.04 -10.87 -8.85
CA LEU A 243 -6.87 -9.66 -8.71
C LEU A 243 -8.25 -9.78 -9.38
N GLN A 244 -8.40 -10.68 -10.35
CA GLN A 244 -9.67 -10.92 -11.06
C GLN A 244 -10.74 -11.60 -10.21
N LYS A 245 -10.38 -12.10 -9.02
CA LYS A 245 -11.30 -12.80 -8.11
C LYS A 245 -11.37 -12.20 -6.71
N GLU A 246 -10.79 -11.03 -6.49
CA GLU A 246 -10.58 -10.46 -5.16
C GLU A 246 -11.09 -9.03 -5.05
N ARG A 247 -12.02 -8.76 -4.12
CA ARG A 247 -12.53 -7.40 -3.85
C ARG A 247 -12.10 -6.94 -2.46
N TYR A 248 -11.34 -5.84 -2.39
CA TYR A 248 -10.96 -5.22 -1.10
C TYR A 248 -12.02 -4.21 -0.62
N PHE A 249 -12.58 -4.38 0.57
CA PHE A 249 -13.48 -3.43 1.22
C PHE A 249 -12.72 -2.64 2.30
N SER A 250 -12.65 -1.32 2.15
CA SER A 250 -12.00 -0.44 3.12
C SER A 250 -12.93 -0.15 4.30
N PHE A 251 -12.40 -0.27 5.52
CA PHE A 251 -13.08 0.18 6.74
C PHE A 251 -12.81 1.65 7.04
N HIS A 252 -12.08 2.37 6.17
CA HIS A 252 -11.85 3.79 6.32
C HIS A 252 -13.17 4.59 6.24
N ASN A 253 -13.36 5.52 7.17
CA ASN A 253 -14.45 6.49 7.15
C ASN A 253 -13.90 7.92 7.07
N GLU A 254 -14.21 8.63 5.97
CA GLU A 254 -13.81 10.03 5.78
C GLU A 254 -14.74 11.03 6.51
N GLU A 255 -16.00 10.64 6.75
CA GLU A 255 -17.05 11.50 7.32
C GLU A 255 -17.36 11.08 8.76
N LEU A 256 -16.41 11.35 9.66
CA LEU A 256 -16.58 11.06 11.08
C LEU A 256 -17.50 12.09 11.74
N PRO A 257 -18.63 11.67 12.36
CA PRO A 257 -19.57 12.60 12.98
C PRO A 257 -19.04 13.26 14.26
N GLU A 258 -18.09 12.62 14.95
CA GLU A 258 -17.45 13.13 16.17
C GLU A 258 -15.97 12.69 16.21
N GLN A 259 -15.06 13.59 16.58
CA GLN A 259 -13.62 13.30 16.64
C GLN A 259 -13.31 12.24 17.72
N GLY A 260 -12.55 11.20 17.36
CA GLY A 260 -12.18 10.12 18.28
C GLY A 260 -13.21 8.99 18.44
N LYS A 261 -14.38 9.06 17.79
CA LYS A 261 -15.37 7.98 17.76
C LYS A 261 -15.50 7.42 16.35
N TYR A 262 -15.35 6.10 16.22
CA TYR A 262 -15.52 5.45 14.94
C TYR A 262 -17.00 5.09 14.69
N VAL A 263 -17.47 5.34 13.48
CA VAL A 263 -18.80 4.95 12.99
C VAL A 263 -18.62 4.18 11.69
N ILE A 264 -19.41 3.13 11.51
CA ILE A 264 -19.39 2.28 10.31
C ILE A 264 -19.76 3.15 9.09
N PRO A 265 -18.94 3.15 8.02
CA PRO A 265 -19.25 3.83 6.76
C PRO A 265 -20.61 3.41 6.20
N GLU A 266 -21.30 4.33 5.52
CA GLU A 266 -22.63 4.07 4.94
C GLU A 266 -22.64 2.81 4.06
N HIS A 267 -21.61 2.62 3.23
CA HIS A 267 -21.50 1.49 2.31
C HIS A 267 -21.30 0.13 3.00
N LEU A 268 -20.97 0.11 4.30
CA LEU A 268 -20.74 -1.10 5.08
C LEU A 268 -21.83 -1.40 6.11
N LYS A 269 -22.81 -0.51 6.32
CA LYS A 269 -23.81 -0.61 7.40
C LYS A 269 -24.56 -1.95 7.46
N ASP A 270 -24.87 -2.55 6.30
CA ASP A 270 -25.58 -3.83 6.24
C ASP A 270 -24.63 -5.05 6.41
N SER A 271 -23.35 -4.85 6.13
CA SER A 271 -22.33 -5.91 6.13
C SER A 271 -21.53 -5.97 7.43
N MET A 272 -21.44 -4.88 8.18
CA MET A 272 -20.53 -4.73 9.31
C MET A 272 -21.27 -4.39 10.59
N GLU A 273 -20.85 -4.99 11.70
CA GLU A 273 -21.35 -4.71 13.04
C GLU A 273 -20.19 -4.50 14.00
N LEU A 274 -20.36 -3.56 14.93
CA LEU A 274 -19.39 -3.25 15.98
C LEU A 274 -20.02 -3.47 17.35
N ILE A 275 -19.29 -4.18 18.20
CA ILE A 275 -19.63 -4.44 19.59
C ILE A 275 -18.50 -3.88 20.46
N GLY A 276 -18.84 -3.18 21.53
CA GLY A 276 -17.88 -2.55 22.44
C GLY A 276 -17.50 -1.12 22.06
N LYS A 277 -16.39 -0.63 22.60
CA LYS A 277 -15.95 0.76 22.45
C LYS A 277 -14.91 0.88 21.33
N TRP A 278 -15.32 1.48 20.22
CA TRP A 278 -14.48 1.73 19.06
C TRP A 278 -14.14 3.22 18.92
N THR A 279 -12.84 3.50 18.85
CA THR A 279 -12.30 4.82 18.53
C THR A 279 -11.79 4.83 17.08
N GLU A 280 -11.47 5.99 16.55
CA GLU A 280 -10.90 6.12 15.22
C GLU A 280 -9.40 6.47 15.30
N LYS A 281 -8.65 6.00 14.32
CA LYS A 281 -7.30 6.45 14.03
C LYS A 281 -7.14 6.61 12.53
N ASN A 282 -6.88 7.83 12.07
CA ASN A 282 -6.81 8.16 10.64
C ASN A 282 -8.04 7.63 9.87
N GLY A 283 -9.23 7.73 10.46
CA GLY A 283 -10.48 7.24 9.85
C GLY A 283 -10.69 5.73 9.91
N HIS A 284 -9.75 4.94 10.44
CA HIS A 284 -9.90 3.49 10.62
C HIS A 284 -10.39 3.12 12.03
N PRO A 285 -11.11 2.00 12.19
CA PRO A 285 -11.54 1.50 13.49
C PRO A 285 -10.34 1.03 14.32
N LEU A 286 -10.24 1.57 15.53
CA LEU A 286 -9.27 1.19 16.57
C LEU A 286 -10.02 0.74 17.82
N SER A 287 -9.78 -0.50 18.26
CA SER A 287 -10.38 -1.03 19.49
C SER A 287 -9.79 -0.38 20.74
N LYS A 288 -10.63 0.01 21.71
CA LYS A 288 -10.17 0.56 23.00
C LYS A 288 -10.69 -0.25 24.18
N GLY A 289 -9.83 -1.11 24.74
CA GLY A 289 -10.12 -1.94 25.92
C GLY A 289 -10.49 -3.38 25.59
N SER A 290 -10.75 -4.18 26.64
CA SER A 290 -11.15 -5.58 26.52
C SER A 290 -12.63 -5.72 26.09
N ALA A 291 -12.94 -6.79 25.36
CA ALA A 291 -14.28 -7.14 24.88
C ALA A 291 -14.86 -6.25 23.75
N CYS A 292 -14.00 -5.82 22.81
CA CYS A 292 -14.47 -5.27 21.53
C CYS A 292 -14.60 -6.40 20.49
N ALA A 293 -15.62 -6.35 19.66
CA ALA A 293 -15.75 -7.26 18.53
C ALA A 293 -16.22 -6.53 17.27
N ILE A 294 -15.74 -7.00 16.13
CA ILE A 294 -16.19 -6.58 14.80
C ILE A 294 -16.67 -7.82 14.06
N LYS A 295 -17.87 -7.74 13.49
CA LYS A 295 -18.42 -8.79 12.63
C LYS A 295 -18.55 -8.23 11.22
N PHE A 296 -18.04 -8.97 10.23
CA PHE A 296 -18.15 -8.62 8.83
C PHE A 296 -18.77 -9.78 8.05
N ARG A 297 -19.90 -9.51 7.39
CA ARG A 297 -20.64 -10.43 6.53
C ARG A 297 -20.20 -10.24 5.10
N PHE A 298 -19.92 -11.35 4.42
CA PHE A 298 -19.48 -11.35 3.03
C PHE A 298 -20.14 -12.48 2.24
N ASN A 299 -20.08 -12.37 0.92
CA ASN A 299 -20.47 -13.42 -0.02
C ASN A 299 -19.27 -13.68 -0.92
N GLY A 300 -18.80 -14.93 -0.97
CA GLY A 300 -17.64 -15.34 -1.74
C GLY A 300 -17.01 -16.64 -1.26
N THR A 301 -15.82 -16.96 -1.78
CA THR A 301 -15.13 -18.24 -1.56
C THR A 301 -13.99 -18.15 -0.54
N GLY A 302 -13.76 -16.98 0.06
CA GLY A 302 -12.64 -16.78 0.98
C GLY A 302 -12.52 -15.33 1.42
N ILE A 303 -11.65 -15.09 2.40
CA ILE A 303 -11.43 -13.76 2.96
C ILE A 303 -10.04 -13.63 3.59
N SER A 304 -9.41 -12.47 3.38
CA SER A 304 -8.25 -11.99 4.14
C SER A 304 -8.57 -10.68 4.86
N VAL A 305 -7.88 -10.45 5.98
CA VAL A 305 -8.06 -9.27 6.84
C VAL A 305 -6.77 -8.46 6.87
N PHE A 306 -6.88 -7.15 6.74
CA PHE A 306 -5.76 -6.22 6.85
C PHE A 306 -5.80 -5.53 8.20
N LEU A 307 -4.78 -5.77 9.00
CA LEU A 307 -4.73 -5.31 10.38
C LEU A 307 -3.34 -4.77 10.74
N GLN A 308 -3.32 -3.90 11.73
CA GLN A 308 -2.11 -3.37 12.33
C GLN A 308 -2.20 -3.47 13.84
N SER A 309 -1.27 -4.24 14.42
CA SER A 309 -1.10 -4.40 15.86
C SER A 309 -0.22 -3.28 16.40
N HIS A 310 -0.54 -2.80 17.60
CA HIS A 310 0.18 -1.71 18.27
C HIS A 310 0.79 -2.14 19.61
N THR A 311 0.47 -3.32 20.12
CA THR A 311 1.07 -3.87 21.36
C THR A 311 1.52 -5.32 21.18
N GLU A 312 2.59 -5.71 21.87
CA GLU A 312 3.11 -7.10 21.83
C GLU A 312 2.13 -8.11 22.47
N ASP A 313 1.18 -7.64 23.29
CA ASP A 313 0.19 -8.44 24.01
C ASP A 313 -1.21 -8.43 23.36
N ASP A 314 -1.34 -8.01 22.09
CA ASP A 314 -2.62 -7.96 21.39
C ASP A 314 -3.21 -9.38 21.23
N LYS A 315 -4.12 -9.77 22.13
CA LYS A 315 -4.84 -11.06 22.07
C LYS A 315 -6.17 -10.87 21.37
N TYR A 316 -6.33 -11.49 20.20
CA TYR A 316 -7.59 -11.54 19.48
C TYR A 316 -7.97 -12.99 19.18
N SER A 317 -9.24 -13.21 18.90
CA SER A 317 -9.77 -14.49 18.42
C SER A 317 -10.59 -14.23 17.18
N ILE A 318 -10.36 -15.01 16.14
CA ILE A 318 -11.12 -14.92 14.89
C ILE A 318 -12.06 -16.11 14.82
N TYR A 319 -13.31 -15.82 14.47
CA TYR A 319 -14.34 -16.81 14.23
C TYR A 319 -14.78 -16.69 12.78
N LEU A 320 -14.94 -17.82 12.10
CA LEU A 320 -15.57 -17.91 10.80
C LEU A 320 -16.86 -18.70 10.93
N ASN A 321 -17.99 -18.09 10.58
CA ASN A 321 -19.32 -18.68 10.75
C ASN A 321 -19.53 -19.22 12.18
N ASP A 322 -19.13 -18.40 13.16
CA ASP A 322 -19.19 -18.68 14.62
C ASP A 322 -18.28 -19.83 15.10
N VAL A 323 -17.43 -20.40 14.23
CA VAL A 323 -16.40 -21.38 14.58
C VAL A 323 -15.07 -20.68 14.83
N MET A 324 -14.49 -20.87 16.03
CA MET A 324 -13.20 -20.29 16.38
C MET A 324 -12.08 -20.89 15.53
N LEU A 325 -11.25 -20.04 14.92
CA LEU A 325 -10.09 -20.45 14.14
C LEU A 325 -8.83 -20.41 15.01
N ASN A 326 -8.03 -21.47 14.92
CA ASN A 326 -6.68 -21.50 15.49
C ASN A 326 -5.70 -21.03 14.42
N LEU A 327 -5.52 -19.72 14.32
CA LEU A 327 -4.53 -19.12 13.41
C LEU A 327 -3.15 -19.14 14.06
N PRO A 328 -2.07 -19.35 13.29
CA PRO A 328 -0.71 -19.24 13.80
C PRO A 328 -0.46 -17.84 14.38
N ASP A 329 0.42 -17.76 15.37
CA ASP A 329 0.73 -16.53 16.11
C ASP A 329 1.60 -15.56 15.26
N VAL A 330 0.99 -15.01 14.21
CA VAL A 330 1.65 -14.27 13.11
C VAL A 330 1.99 -12.82 13.50
N LEU A 331 1.48 -12.31 14.62
CA LEU A 331 1.69 -10.91 15.03
C LEU A 331 2.85 -10.69 16.00
N SER A 332 3.44 -11.75 16.55
CA SER A 332 4.25 -11.66 17.77
C SER A 332 5.61 -10.93 17.70
N ARG A 333 6.10 -10.40 16.56
CA ARG A 333 7.46 -9.78 16.51
C ARG A 333 7.72 -8.62 15.54
N GLU A 334 6.77 -8.20 14.72
CA GLU A 334 7.02 -7.13 13.71
C GLU A 334 5.87 -6.13 13.69
N TRP A 335 6.16 -4.87 14.02
CA TRP A 335 5.25 -3.74 13.88
C TRP A 335 5.04 -3.41 12.39
N GLY A 336 3.81 -3.51 11.90
CA GLY A 336 3.50 -3.19 10.50
C GLY A 336 2.11 -3.62 10.05
N LYS A 337 1.66 -3.07 8.91
CA LYS A 337 0.43 -3.51 8.22
C LYS A 337 0.62 -4.96 7.77
N LYS A 338 -0.31 -5.84 8.14
CA LYS A 338 -0.25 -7.27 7.80
C LYS A 338 -1.55 -7.73 7.18
N GLU A 339 -1.44 -8.54 6.13
CA GLU A 339 -2.53 -9.33 5.58
C GLU A 339 -2.58 -10.69 6.30
N LEU A 340 -3.74 -11.03 6.84
CA LEU A 340 -4.00 -12.31 7.48
C LEU A 340 -5.04 -13.06 6.65
N LEU A 341 -4.60 -14.12 5.97
CA LEU A 341 -5.51 -15.03 5.27
C LEU A 341 -6.33 -15.81 6.31
N ILE A 342 -7.65 -15.64 6.26
CA ILE A 342 -8.57 -16.29 7.21
C ILE A 342 -9.10 -17.60 6.64
N ALA A 343 -9.53 -17.57 5.38
CA ALA A 343 -10.04 -18.74 4.68
C ALA A 343 -9.90 -18.59 3.17
N ASP A 344 -9.66 -19.71 2.50
CA ASP A 344 -9.72 -19.86 1.05
C ASP A 344 -10.41 -21.19 0.72
N GLY A 345 -11.02 -21.30 -0.45
CA GLY A 345 -11.73 -22.50 -0.91
C GLY A 345 -13.07 -22.79 -0.22
N LEU A 346 -13.71 -21.78 0.37
CA LEU A 346 -15.09 -21.90 0.87
C LEU A 346 -16.07 -22.12 -0.30
N THR A 347 -17.22 -22.72 0.01
CA THR A 347 -18.35 -22.76 -0.93
C THR A 347 -18.80 -21.34 -1.24
N ASP A 348 -18.96 -21.00 -2.52
CA ASP A 348 -19.46 -19.67 -2.89
C ASP A 348 -20.84 -19.41 -2.27
N GLY A 349 -20.90 -18.43 -1.37
CA GLY A 349 -22.08 -18.19 -0.56
C GLY A 349 -21.86 -17.23 0.62
N PRO A 350 -22.92 -16.99 1.40
CA PRO A 350 -22.88 -16.06 2.53
C PRO A 350 -22.07 -16.63 3.70
N HIS A 351 -21.16 -15.81 4.21
CA HIS A 351 -20.28 -16.11 5.33
C HIS A 351 -20.13 -14.90 6.24
N ALA A 352 -19.63 -15.12 7.46
CA ALA A 352 -19.30 -14.05 8.38
C ALA A 352 -18.00 -14.32 9.12
N ILE A 353 -17.13 -13.32 9.18
CA ILE A 353 -16.01 -13.30 10.12
C ILE A 353 -16.37 -12.47 11.34
N THR A 354 -15.93 -12.91 12.52
CA THR A 354 -15.99 -12.13 13.75
C THR A 354 -14.61 -12.08 14.37
N ILE A 355 -14.08 -10.89 14.61
CA ILE A 355 -12.80 -10.68 15.30
C ILE A 355 -13.12 -10.13 16.68
N VAL A 356 -12.71 -10.86 17.72
CA VAL A 356 -12.92 -10.49 19.12
C VAL A 356 -11.58 -10.11 19.72
N ILE A 357 -11.45 -8.87 20.18
CA ILE A 357 -10.26 -8.34 20.85
C ILE A 357 -10.41 -8.57 22.36
N ARG A 358 -9.54 -9.39 22.92
CA ARG A 358 -9.53 -9.76 24.35
C ARG A 358 -8.65 -8.81 25.15
N GLU A 359 -7.44 -8.54 24.66
CA GLU A 359 -6.44 -7.66 25.28
C GLU A 359 -5.73 -6.83 24.19
N GLY A 360 -5.27 -5.63 24.55
CA GLY A 360 -4.52 -4.73 23.66
C GLY A 360 -5.39 -3.83 22.76
N SER A 361 -4.81 -3.36 21.65
CA SER A 361 -5.43 -2.45 20.69
C SER A 361 -5.12 -2.86 19.26
N LEU A 362 -6.17 -3.17 18.49
CA LEU A 362 -6.07 -3.59 17.10
C LEU A 362 -6.66 -2.52 16.18
N GLU A 363 -5.89 -2.09 15.18
CA GLU A 363 -6.34 -1.24 14.08
C GLU A 363 -6.68 -2.13 12.87
N LEU A 364 -7.83 -1.90 12.24
CA LEU A 364 -8.29 -2.69 11.09
C LEU A 364 -8.45 -1.79 9.87
N GLU A 365 -7.72 -2.10 8.79
CA GLU A 365 -7.77 -1.29 7.57
C GLU A 365 -8.98 -1.66 6.70
N GLY A 366 -9.27 -2.96 6.61
CA GLY A 366 -10.27 -3.51 5.72
C GLY A 366 -10.12 -5.01 5.53
N VAL A 367 -10.84 -5.54 4.56
CA VAL A 367 -10.88 -6.98 4.25
C VAL A 367 -10.87 -7.19 2.75
N LYS A 368 -10.31 -8.29 2.28
CA LYS A 368 -10.37 -8.69 0.86
C LYS A 368 -11.15 -9.98 0.75
N VAL A 369 -12.22 -9.96 -0.04
CA VAL A 369 -13.16 -11.07 -0.24
C VAL A 369 -12.83 -11.75 -1.56
N PHE A 370 -12.72 -13.08 -1.54
CA PHE A 370 -12.38 -13.89 -2.70
C PHE A 370 -13.65 -14.42 -3.39
N GLY A 371 -13.51 -14.81 -4.66
CA GLY A 371 -14.61 -15.33 -5.47
C GLY A 371 -15.45 -14.24 -6.15
N LYS A 372 -15.08 -12.97 -6.03
CA LYS A 372 -15.78 -11.86 -6.71
C LYS A 372 -15.12 -11.53 -8.03
N GLU A 373 -15.85 -11.63 -9.13
CA GLU A 373 -15.33 -11.24 -10.45
C GLU A 373 -15.03 -9.74 -10.51
N ILE A 374 -13.77 -9.40 -10.77
CA ILE A 374 -13.28 -8.03 -10.92
C ILE A 374 -12.91 -7.76 -12.38
N MET A 375 -13.53 -6.75 -12.96
CA MET A 375 -13.24 -6.24 -14.30
C MET A 375 -12.12 -5.21 -14.29
N ARG A 376 -11.36 -5.12 -15.39
CA ARG A 376 -10.47 -3.98 -15.63
C ARG A 376 -11.19 -2.89 -16.42
N GLY A 377 -10.95 -1.64 -16.04
CA GLY A 377 -11.43 -0.51 -16.82
C GLY A 377 -10.60 -0.26 -18.09
N PRO A 378 -11.14 0.52 -19.04
CA PRO A 378 -10.45 0.87 -20.29
C PRO A 378 -9.28 1.82 -20.02
N LYS A 379 -8.30 1.86 -20.92
CA LYS A 379 -7.12 2.75 -20.78
C LYS A 379 -7.54 4.19 -20.45
N GLY A 380 -6.99 4.75 -19.37
CA GLY A 380 -7.24 6.13 -18.93
C GLY A 380 -8.37 6.29 -17.91
N TRP A 381 -9.09 5.21 -17.56
CA TRP A 381 -10.10 5.26 -16.50
C TRP A 381 -9.52 5.57 -15.12
N ILE A 382 -8.24 5.24 -14.89
CA ILE A 382 -7.45 5.68 -13.73
C ILE A 382 -6.36 6.63 -14.22
N THR A 383 -6.24 7.79 -13.59
CA THR A 383 -5.15 8.75 -13.82
C THR A 383 -4.49 9.14 -12.49
N VAL A 384 -3.17 9.29 -12.51
CA VAL A 384 -2.37 9.53 -11.31
C VAL A 384 -1.55 10.80 -11.48
N PHE A 385 -1.54 11.66 -10.46
CA PHE A 385 -0.79 12.92 -10.47
C PHE A 385 -0.21 13.28 -9.09
N PRO A 386 1.09 13.62 -8.98
CA PRO A 386 2.08 13.63 -10.07
C PRO A 386 2.48 12.21 -10.50
N HIS A 387 2.99 12.08 -11.74
CA HIS A 387 3.40 10.78 -12.30
C HIS A 387 4.85 10.41 -11.97
N SER A 388 5.63 11.33 -11.42
CA SER A 388 6.99 11.11 -10.95
C SER A 388 7.38 12.19 -9.96
N GLY A 389 8.36 11.89 -9.11
CA GLY A 389 8.85 12.84 -8.11
C GLY A 389 10.13 12.37 -7.42
N THR A 390 10.56 13.19 -6.47
CA THR A 390 11.65 12.91 -5.55
C THR A 390 11.19 13.14 -4.13
N THR A 391 11.50 12.22 -3.21
CA THR A 391 11.08 12.29 -1.81
C THR A 391 12.28 12.07 -0.90
N MET A 392 12.52 12.98 0.04
CA MET A 392 13.55 12.82 1.07
C MET A 392 12.94 12.29 2.37
N SER A 393 12.55 13.18 3.28
CA SER A 393 11.88 12.84 4.55
C SER A 393 10.44 13.34 4.60
N GLU A 394 9.99 14.09 3.59
CA GLU A 394 8.61 14.57 3.52
C GLU A 394 7.64 13.49 3.04
N THR A 395 6.35 13.74 3.29
CA THR A 395 5.25 12.97 2.73
C THR A 395 4.77 13.63 1.44
N ASP A 396 4.87 12.91 0.33
CA ASP A 396 4.31 13.35 -0.95
C ASP A 396 2.86 12.89 -1.08
N TYR A 397 1.99 13.78 -1.58
CA TYR A 397 0.57 13.47 -1.81
C TYR A 397 0.29 13.22 -3.28
N ILE A 398 -0.15 12.01 -3.59
CA ILE A 398 -0.40 11.56 -4.96
C ILE A 398 -1.90 11.42 -5.15
N ASN A 399 -2.46 12.16 -6.10
CA ASN A 399 -3.88 12.10 -6.42
C ASN A 399 -4.14 10.99 -7.43
N VAL A 400 -5.07 10.10 -7.10
CA VAL A 400 -5.59 9.05 -7.97
C VAL A 400 -7.01 9.43 -8.35
N LYS A 401 -7.24 9.70 -9.64
CA LYS A 401 -8.56 10.00 -10.20
C LYS A 401 -9.10 8.79 -10.95
N VAL A 402 -10.35 8.45 -10.66
CA VAL A 402 -11.11 7.35 -11.29
C VAL A 402 -12.29 7.95 -12.04
N ASP A 403 -12.35 7.71 -13.34
CA ASP A 403 -13.44 8.12 -14.23
C ASP A 403 -14.33 6.93 -14.55
N THR A 404 -15.56 6.96 -14.05
CA THR A 404 -16.57 5.91 -14.23
C THR A 404 -17.46 6.15 -15.45
N SER A 405 -17.19 7.16 -16.29
CA SER A 405 -18.04 7.54 -17.42
C SER A 405 -18.17 6.48 -18.50
N TYR A 406 -17.16 5.61 -18.64
CA TYR A 406 -17.10 4.58 -19.67
C TYR A 406 -17.15 3.16 -19.09
N LEU A 407 -17.52 3.03 -17.81
CA LEU A 407 -17.61 1.75 -17.14
C LEU A 407 -19.06 1.25 -17.14
N ALA A 408 -19.28 0.03 -17.62
CA ALA A 408 -20.54 -0.67 -17.43
C ALA A 408 -20.74 -1.05 -15.96
N PRO A 409 -21.96 -1.32 -15.50
CA PRO A 409 -22.20 -1.79 -14.13
C PRO A 409 -21.42 -3.07 -13.79
N GLY A 410 -20.85 -3.11 -12.59
CA GLY A 410 -20.13 -4.25 -12.02
C GLY A 410 -18.93 -3.82 -11.17
N HIS A 411 -18.10 -4.78 -10.78
CA HIS A 411 -16.95 -4.55 -9.90
C HIS A 411 -15.69 -4.32 -10.73
N TYR A 412 -14.96 -3.24 -10.45
CA TYR A 412 -13.72 -2.93 -11.15
C TYR A 412 -12.53 -2.84 -10.20
N GLY A 413 -11.37 -3.26 -10.72
CA GLY A 413 -10.12 -3.20 -9.99
C GLY A 413 -8.92 -3.08 -10.92
N ASP A 414 -7.93 -2.30 -10.51
CA ASP A 414 -6.63 -2.20 -11.19
C ASP A 414 -5.50 -1.98 -10.20
N GLN A 415 -4.29 -2.02 -10.72
CA GLN A 415 -3.07 -1.74 -9.97
C GLN A 415 -2.35 -0.51 -10.51
N ILE A 416 -1.81 0.29 -9.59
CA ILE A 416 -0.91 1.39 -9.87
C ILE A 416 0.48 0.97 -9.40
N VAL A 417 1.43 0.89 -10.33
CA VAL A 417 2.80 0.48 -10.02
C VAL A 417 3.66 1.71 -9.81
N PHE A 418 4.21 1.85 -8.61
CA PHE A 418 5.20 2.84 -8.26
C PHE A 418 6.58 2.22 -8.37
N LYS A 419 7.39 2.71 -9.32
CA LYS A 419 8.78 2.30 -9.46
C LYS A 419 9.69 3.34 -8.84
N SER A 420 10.66 2.89 -8.08
CA SER A 420 11.68 3.75 -7.48
C SER A 420 13.09 3.20 -7.68
N ASN A 421 14.09 4.00 -7.34
CA ASN A 421 15.50 3.57 -7.32
C ASN A 421 15.82 2.47 -6.31
N ILE A 422 14.92 2.18 -5.36
CA ILE A 422 15.13 1.17 -4.30
C ILE A 422 14.20 -0.05 -4.43
N GLY A 423 13.20 0.02 -5.30
CA GLY A 423 12.25 -1.08 -5.51
C GLY A 423 10.97 -0.63 -6.20
N GLU A 424 10.06 -1.58 -6.37
CA GLU A 424 8.70 -1.34 -6.86
C GLU A 424 7.71 -1.56 -5.72
N GLU A 425 6.64 -0.78 -5.70
CA GLU A 425 5.51 -0.95 -4.78
C GLU A 425 4.21 -0.79 -5.55
N ILE A 426 3.17 -1.49 -5.10
CA ILE A 426 1.89 -1.56 -5.81
C ILE A 426 0.80 -1.00 -4.93
N ALA A 427 0.01 -0.07 -5.49
CA ALA A 427 -1.28 0.28 -4.93
C ALA A 427 -2.40 -0.40 -5.72
N GLU A 428 -3.41 -0.90 -5.02
CA GLU A 428 -4.62 -1.46 -5.63
C GLU A 428 -5.75 -0.42 -5.60
N VAL A 429 -6.56 -0.37 -6.66
CA VAL A 429 -7.70 0.53 -6.77
C VAL A 429 -8.94 -0.30 -7.07
N PHE A 430 -10.01 -0.11 -6.32
CA PHE A 430 -11.28 -0.79 -6.49
C PHE A 430 -12.45 0.20 -6.52
N VAL A 431 -13.44 -0.07 -7.39
CA VAL A 431 -14.70 0.68 -7.44
C VAL A 431 -15.84 -0.24 -7.88
N ASP A 432 -17.00 -0.09 -7.25
CA ASP A 432 -18.22 -0.78 -7.69
C ASP A 432 -19.04 0.19 -8.52
N VAL A 433 -19.19 -0.09 -9.81
CA VAL A 433 -20.04 0.71 -10.69
C VAL A 433 -21.44 0.14 -10.63
N LEU A 434 -22.34 0.94 -10.07
CA LEU A 434 -23.70 0.53 -9.85
C LEU A 434 -24.48 0.54 -11.15
N SER A 435 -25.43 -0.40 -11.29
CA SER A 435 -26.37 -0.33 -12.39
C SER A 435 -27.19 0.94 -12.28
N ASP A 436 -27.21 1.74 -13.34
CA ASP A 436 -28.31 2.69 -13.54
C ASP A 436 -29.55 1.88 -13.88
N SER A 437 -30.12 1.17 -12.89
CA SER A 437 -31.46 0.61 -12.94
C SER A 437 -32.52 1.73 -12.94
N GLY A 438 -32.13 2.95 -13.28
CA GLY A 438 -32.91 4.17 -13.48
C GLY A 438 -33.96 4.10 -14.58
N HIS A 439 -34.68 2.99 -14.68
CA HIS A 439 -35.95 2.91 -15.39
C HIS A 439 -37.04 2.15 -14.61
N LYS A 440 -36.72 1.38 -13.56
CA LYS A 440 -37.76 0.79 -12.69
C LYS A 440 -38.09 1.76 -11.56
N VAL A 441 -39.05 2.61 -11.85
CA VAL A 441 -39.65 3.55 -10.91
C VAL A 441 -41.00 3.00 -10.46
N ILE A 442 -41.38 3.32 -9.23
CA ILE A 442 -42.69 3.01 -8.66
C ILE A 442 -43.54 4.28 -8.76
N ASP A 443 -44.62 4.24 -9.52
CA ASP A 443 -45.58 5.34 -9.58
C ASP A 443 -46.28 5.47 -8.21
N VAL A 444 -46.20 6.64 -7.60
CA VAL A 444 -46.92 6.96 -6.37
C VAL A 444 -48.14 7.81 -6.71
N TYR A 445 -49.31 7.29 -6.41
CA TYR A 445 -50.58 7.93 -6.66
C TYR A 445 -51.02 8.76 -5.46
N LEU A 446 -51.53 9.97 -5.73
CA LEU A 446 -52.21 10.78 -4.74
C LEU A 446 -53.72 10.49 -4.77
N TYR A 447 -54.24 10.24 -3.58
CA TYR A 447 -55.65 10.10 -3.28
C TYR A 447 -56.02 11.15 -2.22
N SER A 448 -57.09 11.91 -2.46
CA SER A 448 -57.52 12.99 -1.57
C SER A 448 -58.93 12.75 -1.04
N LYS A 449 -59.16 13.13 0.22
CA LYS A 449 -60.50 13.23 0.82
C LYS A 449 -60.51 14.37 1.83
N ASP A 450 -61.41 15.32 1.65
CA ASP A 450 -61.47 16.55 2.44
C ASP A 450 -60.10 17.25 2.49
N LEU A 451 -59.41 17.19 3.63
CA LEU A 451 -58.07 17.74 3.84
C LEU A 451 -56.98 16.67 3.99
N ASP A 452 -57.32 15.38 3.90
CA ASP A 452 -56.36 14.27 3.97
C ASP A 452 -55.78 13.93 2.59
N SER A 453 -54.48 13.67 2.55
CA SER A 453 -53.71 13.36 1.35
C SER A 453 -52.95 12.06 1.54
N LEU A 454 -53.43 11.00 0.89
CA LEU A 454 -52.85 9.68 0.91
C LEU A 454 -52.00 9.46 -0.35
N PHE A 455 -50.72 9.13 -0.16
CA PHE A 455 -49.80 8.73 -1.20
C PHE A 455 -49.59 7.22 -1.12
N THR A 456 -49.81 6.52 -2.23
CA THR A 456 -49.70 5.06 -2.29
C THR A 456 -49.02 4.59 -3.57
N ALA A 457 -48.13 3.62 -3.42
CA ALA A 457 -47.47 2.91 -4.51
C ALA A 457 -48.28 1.71 -5.03
N ASP A 458 -49.31 1.28 -4.29
CA ASP A 458 -50.13 0.13 -4.65
C ASP A 458 -51.63 0.44 -4.40
N PRO A 459 -52.26 1.20 -5.31
CA PRO A 459 -53.69 1.48 -5.19
C PRO A 459 -54.57 0.23 -5.27
N GLN A 460 -54.08 -0.87 -5.86
CA GLN A 460 -54.86 -2.09 -6.02
C GLN A 460 -54.92 -2.86 -4.70
N ALA A 461 -53.78 -3.04 -4.03
CA ALA A 461 -53.73 -3.64 -2.69
C ALA A 461 -54.53 -2.82 -1.66
N GLU A 462 -54.56 -1.49 -1.81
CA GLU A 462 -55.28 -0.59 -0.90
C GLU A 462 -56.72 -0.27 -1.35
N SER A 463 -57.22 -0.93 -2.40
CA SER A 463 -58.51 -0.61 -3.04
C SER A 463 -59.70 -0.61 -2.06
N ILE A 464 -59.74 -1.55 -1.11
CA ILE A 464 -60.78 -1.62 -0.07
C ILE A 464 -60.82 -0.31 0.73
N ARG A 465 -59.67 0.15 1.25
CA ARG A 465 -59.57 1.39 2.02
C ARG A 465 -59.91 2.60 1.17
N LEU A 466 -59.42 2.66 -0.05
CA LEU A 466 -59.63 3.80 -0.95
C LEU A 466 -61.12 3.97 -1.31
N ILE A 467 -61.81 2.87 -1.61
CA ILE A 467 -63.23 2.86 -1.99
C ILE A 467 -64.12 3.06 -0.76
N GLN A 468 -63.95 2.25 0.30
CA GLN A 468 -64.82 2.31 1.48
C GLN A 468 -64.71 3.66 2.20
N ASN A 469 -63.52 4.25 2.22
CA ASN A 469 -63.34 5.57 2.84
C ASN A 469 -63.59 6.72 1.86
N GLY A 470 -63.93 6.48 0.59
CA GLY A 470 -64.32 7.53 -0.36
C GLY A 470 -63.18 8.48 -0.76
N TYR A 471 -61.97 7.97 -0.93
CA TYR A 471 -60.85 8.76 -1.48
C TYR A 471 -60.99 8.92 -3.00
N LEU A 472 -60.72 10.12 -3.49
CA LEU A 472 -60.70 10.44 -4.92
C LEU A 472 -59.28 10.36 -5.46
N LYS A 473 -59.08 9.65 -6.58
CA LYS A 473 -57.79 9.56 -7.26
C LYS A 473 -57.47 10.89 -7.96
N GLU A 474 -56.38 11.54 -7.58
CA GLU A 474 -55.89 12.78 -8.21
C GLU A 474 -54.89 12.49 -9.34
N GLY A 475 -54.21 11.33 -9.31
CA GLY A 475 -53.26 10.90 -10.34
C GLY A 475 -51.89 10.52 -9.78
N ILE A 476 -50.88 10.45 -10.65
CA ILE A 476 -49.49 10.20 -10.24
C ILE A 476 -48.92 11.49 -9.66
N ALA A 477 -48.45 11.45 -8.41
CA ALA A 477 -47.88 12.60 -7.73
C ALA A 477 -46.36 12.74 -7.97
N PHE A 478 -45.65 11.63 -7.86
CA PHE A 478 -44.21 11.51 -8.07
C PHE A 478 -43.85 10.03 -8.22
N ARG A 479 -42.59 9.73 -8.55
CA ARG A 479 -42.12 8.36 -8.62
C ARG A 479 -40.99 8.08 -7.63
N LEU A 480 -41.12 6.94 -6.94
CA LEU A 480 -40.11 6.40 -6.05
C LEU A 480 -39.23 5.37 -6.78
N PHE A 481 -38.14 5.00 -6.14
CA PHE A 481 -37.23 3.97 -6.61
C PHE A 481 -37.69 2.59 -6.11
N VAL A 482 -37.42 1.54 -6.89
CA VAL A 482 -37.60 0.18 -6.40
C VAL A 482 -36.63 -0.13 -5.25
N PRO A 483 -36.97 -1.06 -4.34
CA PRO A 483 -36.06 -1.53 -3.31
C PRO A 483 -34.70 -1.93 -3.89
N GLN A 484 -33.63 -1.76 -3.11
CA GLN A 484 -32.23 -2.01 -3.50
C GLN A 484 -31.66 -1.08 -4.60
N THR A 485 -32.38 -0.01 -4.97
CA THR A 485 -31.79 1.03 -5.81
C THR A 485 -30.65 1.73 -5.04
N PRO A 486 -29.42 1.76 -5.56
CA PRO A 486 -28.29 2.34 -4.85
C PRO A 486 -28.44 3.84 -4.58
N GLY A 487 -27.96 4.31 -3.43
CA GLY A 487 -28.10 5.71 -3.01
C GLY A 487 -29.51 6.11 -2.57
N THR A 488 -30.39 5.13 -2.35
CA THR A 488 -31.77 5.33 -1.89
C THR A 488 -32.02 4.53 -0.63
N THR A 489 -32.98 4.98 0.17
CA THR A 489 -33.40 4.33 1.41
C THR A 489 -34.92 4.18 1.43
N SER A 490 -35.45 3.30 2.26
CA SER A 490 -36.90 3.07 2.37
C SER A 490 -37.63 4.32 2.81
N PHE A 491 -38.75 4.61 2.14
CA PHE A 491 -39.66 5.70 2.45
C PHE A 491 -40.90 5.14 3.14
N PHE A 492 -41.05 5.49 4.41
CA PHE A 492 -42.05 4.94 5.32
C PHE A 492 -43.29 5.83 5.39
N ARG A 493 -44.45 5.22 5.67
CA ARG A 493 -45.73 5.90 5.89
C ARG A 493 -46.28 5.61 7.29
N TRP A 494 -46.84 6.64 7.92
CA TRP A 494 -47.64 6.54 9.14
C TRP A 494 -48.97 7.27 8.99
N TYR A 495 -49.98 6.83 9.74
CA TYR A 495 -51.31 7.45 9.77
C TYR A 495 -51.76 7.78 11.19
N ASN A 496 -52.24 9.02 11.39
CA ASN A 496 -52.87 9.43 12.65
C ASN A 496 -54.41 9.52 12.46
N PRO A 497 -55.20 8.63 13.09
CA PRO A 497 -56.66 8.60 12.89
C PRO A 497 -57.40 9.79 13.51
N LEU A 498 -56.84 10.42 14.56
CA LEU A 498 -57.43 11.58 15.22
C LEU A 498 -57.26 12.84 14.36
N LEU A 499 -56.04 13.07 13.86
CA LEU A 499 -55.70 14.22 13.02
C LEU A 499 -56.11 14.03 11.55
N LYS A 500 -56.37 12.78 11.15
CA LYS A 500 -56.56 12.36 9.75
C LYS A 500 -55.40 12.87 8.89
N ASP A 501 -54.19 12.49 9.31
CA ASP A 501 -52.93 12.93 8.71
C ASP A 501 -52.05 11.74 8.33
N HIS A 502 -51.46 11.81 7.14
CA HIS A 502 -50.45 10.86 6.69
C HIS A 502 -49.07 11.52 6.67
N PHE A 503 -48.15 10.92 7.41
CA PHE A 503 -46.76 11.37 7.51
C PHE A 503 -45.83 10.40 6.79
N TYR A 504 -44.83 10.94 6.07
CA TYR A 504 -43.87 10.16 5.28
C TYR A 504 -42.45 10.62 5.56
N HIS A 505 -41.57 9.67 5.84
CA HIS A 505 -40.16 9.93 6.09
C HIS A 505 -39.31 8.73 5.70
N TYR A 506 -38.04 8.97 5.39
CA TYR A 506 -37.07 7.90 5.17
C TYR A 506 -36.36 7.42 6.45
N ASP A 507 -36.68 8.04 7.58
CA ASP A 507 -36.14 7.67 8.88
C ASP A 507 -37.25 6.95 9.62
N ARG A 508 -36.96 5.72 10.05
CA ARG A 508 -37.91 4.87 10.74
C ARG A 508 -38.39 5.44 12.08
N THR A 509 -37.62 6.36 12.67
CA THR A 509 -37.98 7.05 13.92
C THR A 509 -38.72 8.37 13.69
N GLY A 510 -38.97 8.74 12.43
CA GLY A 510 -39.75 9.93 12.05
C GLY A 510 -38.95 11.21 11.88
N GLY A 511 -37.61 11.16 11.88
CA GLY A 511 -36.75 12.31 11.57
C GLY A 511 -36.87 13.46 12.56
N GLY A 512 -37.01 13.15 13.85
CA GLY A 512 -37.18 14.13 14.92
C GLY A 512 -38.63 14.58 15.17
N LYS A 513 -39.60 14.13 14.36
CA LYS A 513 -41.03 14.33 14.63
C LYS A 513 -41.49 13.42 15.78
N LYS A 514 -42.32 13.95 16.69
CA LYS A 514 -43.08 13.11 17.64
C LYS A 514 -44.18 12.35 16.91
N LEU A 515 -44.11 11.02 16.93
CA LEU A 515 -45.07 10.12 16.29
C LEU A 515 -46.21 9.68 17.23
N ASP A 516 -46.48 10.44 18.28
CA ASP A 516 -47.55 10.14 19.23
C ASP A 516 -48.92 10.09 18.52
N GLY A 517 -49.62 8.96 18.65
CA GLY A 517 -50.89 8.70 17.98
C GLY A 517 -50.79 8.34 16.49
N TYR A 518 -49.57 8.21 15.93
CA TYR A 518 -49.37 7.70 14.57
C TYR A 518 -49.19 6.19 14.56
N VAL A 519 -49.93 5.52 13.69
CA VAL A 519 -49.81 4.08 13.42
C VAL A 519 -48.90 3.90 12.22
N TYR A 520 -47.87 3.07 12.35
CA TYR A 520 -46.97 2.73 11.24
C TYR A 520 -47.69 1.87 10.21
N GLU A 521 -47.67 2.28 8.94
CA GLU A 521 -48.43 1.61 7.86
C GLU A 521 -47.58 0.85 6.85
N GLY A 522 -46.27 1.08 6.77
CA GLY A 522 -45.43 0.36 5.80
C GLY A 522 -44.36 1.19 5.10
N ILE A 523 -43.66 0.52 4.19
CA ILE A 523 -42.77 1.12 3.19
C ILE A 523 -43.58 1.30 1.90
N ILE A 524 -43.49 2.47 1.28
CA ILE A 524 -44.17 2.76 0.01
C ILE A 524 -43.22 2.78 -1.21
N GLY A 525 -41.93 2.56 -0.98
CA GLY A 525 -40.87 2.56 -2.00
C GLY A 525 -39.57 3.09 -1.42
N ASN A 526 -38.54 3.27 -2.24
CA ASN A 526 -37.29 3.91 -1.82
C ASN A 526 -37.21 5.37 -2.33
N ILE A 527 -36.59 6.25 -1.55
CA ILE A 527 -36.34 7.65 -1.86
C ILE A 527 -34.84 7.97 -1.77
N ALA A 528 -34.35 8.85 -2.64
CA ALA A 528 -32.97 9.32 -2.56
C ALA A 528 -32.84 10.43 -1.50
N THR A 529 -31.83 10.33 -0.65
CA THR A 529 -31.54 11.35 0.41
C THR A 529 -30.58 12.44 -0.08
N SER A 530 -29.93 12.20 -1.22
CA SER A 530 -29.08 13.16 -1.93
C SER A 530 -29.51 13.27 -3.39
N ARG A 531 -29.22 14.42 -4.03
CA ARG A 531 -29.62 14.67 -5.42
C ARG A 531 -28.96 13.67 -6.37
N MET A 532 -29.77 12.85 -7.04
CA MET A 532 -29.33 11.91 -8.10
C MET A 532 -29.65 12.47 -9.50
N THR A 533 -29.04 11.90 -10.55
CA THR A 533 -29.36 12.24 -11.94
C THR A 533 -30.85 12.04 -12.24
N ASN A 534 -31.47 13.00 -12.95
CA ASN A 534 -32.89 13.00 -13.30
C ASN A 534 -33.86 12.96 -12.10
N THR A 535 -33.47 13.52 -10.96
CA THR A 535 -34.35 13.69 -9.79
C THR A 535 -34.68 15.14 -9.49
N ARG A 536 -35.78 15.33 -8.76
CA ARG A 536 -36.26 16.63 -8.25
C ARG A 536 -36.62 16.50 -6.77
N GLU A 537 -36.62 17.61 -6.08
CA GLU A 537 -36.98 17.70 -4.67
C GLU A 537 -38.46 17.30 -4.45
N LEU A 538 -38.71 16.48 -3.44
CA LEU A 538 -40.02 16.29 -2.84
C LEU A 538 -40.11 17.20 -1.61
N TYR A 539 -40.90 18.26 -1.70
CA TYR A 539 -41.08 19.21 -0.61
C TYR A 539 -42.16 18.71 0.35
N ARG A 540 -41.85 18.77 1.66
CA ARG A 540 -42.78 18.53 2.75
C ARG A 540 -43.33 19.86 3.27
N TRP A 541 -44.64 19.90 3.45
CA TRP A 541 -45.38 21.07 3.87
C TRP A 541 -46.24 20.72 5.09
N PHE A 542 -46.38 21.64 6.03
CA PHE A 542 -47.16 21.45 7.26
C PHE A 542 -48.17 22.58 7.47
N ASN A 543 -49.42 22.26 7.77
CA ASN A 543 -50.45 23.24 8.10
C ASN A 543 -50.69 23.28 9.62
N PRO A 544 -50.24 24.34 10.33
CA PRO A 544 -50.33 24.40 11.79
C PRO A 544 -51.76 24.53 12.32
N SER A 545 -52.71 25.02 11.51
CA SER A 545 -54.12 25.14 11.91
C SER A 545 -54.87 23.81 11.89
N THR A 546 -54.40 22.86 11.10
CA THR A 546 -55.07 21.54 10.91
C THR A 546 -54.22 20.37 11.38
N GLY A 547 -52.93 20.56 11.62
CA GLY A 547 -51.99 19.52 12.01
C GLY A 547 -51.56 18.58 10.88
N LYS A 548 -51.83 18.93 9.61
CA LYS A 548 -51.68 18.04 8.45
C LYS A 548 -50.44 18.29 7.62
N HIS A 549 -49.93 17.25 6.98
CA HIS A 549 -48.81 17.29 6.05
C HIS A 549 -49.24 17.11 4.60
N TYR A 550 -48.47 17.71 3.71
CA TYR A 550 -48.64 17.57 2.27
C TYR A 550 -47.27 17.46 1.59
N TYR A 551 -47.20 16.65 0.53
CA TYR A 551 -45.97 16.37 -0.20
C TYR A 551 -46.14 16.75 -1.66
N SER A 552 -45.17 17.46 -2.24
CA SER A 552 -45.25 17.90 -3.63
C SER A 552 -43.89 18.20 -4.21
N THR A 553 -43.73 17.95 -5.50
CA THR A 553 -42.55 18.38 -6.26
C THR A 553 -42.65 19.81 -6.77
N ASN A 554 -43.75 20.52 -6.47
CA ASN A 554 -43.93 21.91 -6.87
C ASN A 554 -43.40 22.86 -5.77
N PRO A 555 -42.33 23.63 -6.04
CA PRO A 555 -41.74 24.54 -5.05
C PRO A 555 -42.56 25.81 -4.81
N LYS A 556 -43.53 26.13 -5.68
CA LYS A 556 -44.28 27.38 -5.59
C LYS A 556 -45.04 27.48 -4.27
N SER A 557 -45.21 28.73 -3.81
CA SER A 557 -45.93 29.12 -2.60
C SER A 557 -47.27 28.40 -2.47
N ALA A 558 -47.69 28.20 -1.23
CA ALA A 558 -48.86 27.42 -0.85
C ALA A 558 -50.18 28.12 -1.27
N THR A 559 -50.50 28.06 -2.57
CA THR A 559 -51.72 28.60 -3.19
C THR A 559 -52.72 27.49 -3.51
N GLY A 560 -53.99 27.84 -3.74
CA GLY A 560 -55.05 26.86 -4.03
C GLY A 560 -55.22 25.82 -2.91
N LYS A 561 -55.16 24.52 -3.25
CA LYS A 561 -55.28 23.38 -2.31
C LYS A 561 -54.24 23.38 -1.18
N ARG A 562 -53.15 24.14 -1.29
CA ARG A 562 -52.10 24.27 -0.26
C ARG A 562 -52.21 25.54 0.58
N ARG A 563 -53.28 26.33 0.45
CA ARG A 563 -53.45 27.56 1.25
C ARG A 563 -53.37 27.26 2.75
N GLY A 564 -52.48 27.95 3.47
CA GLY A 564 -52.25 27.77 4.91
C GLY A 564 -51.15 26.78 5.28
N TYR A 565 -50.58 26.05 4.31
CA TYR A 565 -49.40 25.22 4.54
C TYR A 565 -48.11 26.05 4.58
N ARG A 566 -47.21 25.69 5.48
CA ARG A 566 -45.86 26.24 5.61
C ARG A 566 -44.85 25.22 5.11
N PHE A 567 -43.77 25.72 4.52
CA PHE A 567 -42.66 24.87 4.10
C PHE A 567 -41.97 24.28 5.34
N GLU A 568 -41.81 22.96 5.39
CA GLU A 568 -41.20 22.24 6.52
C GLU A 568 -39.84 21.63 6.16
N GLY A 569 -39.57 21.39 4.87
CA GLY A 569 -38.28 20.89 4.40
C GLY A 569 -38.37 20.06 3.14
N ILE A 570 -37.23 19.50 2.73
CA ILE A 570 -37.14 18.52 1.64
C ILE A 570 -37.25 17.13 2.25
N ALA A 571 -38.26 16.36 1.85
CA ALA A 571 -38.44 14.97 2.28
C ALA A 571 -37.44 14.02 1.61
N GLY A 572 -36.92 14.38 0.43
CA GLY A 572 -35.93 13.64 -0.34
C GLY A 572 -36.01 14.02 -1.82
N TYR A 573 -35.40 13.20 -2.68
CA TYR A 573 -35.38 13.38 -4.13
C TYR A 573 -36.12 12.23 -4.83
N VAL A 574 -37.02 12.61 -5.74
CA VAL A 574 -37.95 11.72 -6.46
C VAL A 574 -37.86 11.96 -7.97
N ARG A 575 -38.45 11.09 -8.79
CA ARG A 575 -38.48 11.23 -10.26
C ARG A 575 -39.78 11.82 -10.78
#